data_AF-A7MPU5-F1
#
_entry.id   AF-A7MPU5-F1
#
_cell.length_a   1.000
_cell.length_b   1.000
_cell.length_c   1.000
_cell.angle_alpha   90.00
_cell.angle_beta   90.00
_cell.angle_gamma   90.00
#
_symmetry.space_group_name_H-M   'P 1'
#
loop_
_entity.id
_entity.type
_entity.pdbx_description
1 polymer ?
#
loop_
_entity_poly.entity_id
_entity_poly.type
_entity_poly.pdbx_seq_one_letter_code
_entity_poly.pdbx_strand_id
1 'polypeptide(L)'
;MQIVHRFLDDKSELYDMRLRCSYSCSAERMLKLSLLATFSTIVLWMLGYLAENKGLHLRNQANSIKSRWAISYLTLAKNILRHFSLILK
;
A
#
# COMPACT_ATOMS: atom_id res chain seq x y z
N MET A 1 -14.68 9.12 -9.76
CA MET A 1 -14.00 10.00 -8.78
C MET A 1 -12.65 9.41 -8.42
N GLN A 2 -11.56 10.10 -8.71
CA GLN A 2 -10.17 9.62 -8.51
C GLN A 2 -9.75 9.59 -7.03
N ILE A 3 -10.38 10.45 -6.22
CA ILE A 3 -10.19 10.57 -4.78
C ILE A 3 -10.72 9.32 -4.05
N VAL A 4 -11.89 8.81 -4.46
CA VAL A 4 -12.53 7.63 -3.84
C VAL A 4 -11.67 6.37 -4.02
N HIS A 5 -11.00 6.21 -5.16
CA HIS A 5 -10.10 5.08 -5.39
C HIS A 5 -8.84 5.14 -4.50
N ARG A 6 -8.35 6.35 -4.16
CA ARG A 6 -7.22 6.52 -3.22
C ARG A 6 -7.62 6.23 -1.77
N PHE A 7 -8.85 6.55 -1.38
CA PHE A 7 -9.39 6.25 -0.04
C PHE A 7 -9.90 4.81 0.12
N LEU A 8 -10.07 4.06 -0.97
CA LEU A 8 -10.54 2.68 -0.92
C LEU A 8 -9.52 1.75 -0.25
N ASP A 9 -8.22 1.98 -0.49
CA ASP A 9 -7.17 1.17 0.14
C ASP A 9 -7.09 1.40 1.66
N ASP A 10 -7.35 2.62 2.13
CA ASP A 10 -7.43 2.99 3.55
C ASP A 10 -8.57 2.26 4.29
N LYS A 11 -9.63 1.89 3.57
CA LYS A 11 -10.77 1.12 4.12
C LYS A 11 -10.66 -0.39 3.93
N SER A 12 -9.73 -0.84 3.10
CA SER A 12 -9.67 -2.26 2.74
C SER A 12 -8.81 -3.04 3.74
N GLU A 13 -9.35 -4.13 4.28
CA GLU A 13 -8.58 -4.96 5.22
C GLU A 13 -7.38 -5.66 4.56
N LEU A 14 -7.39 -5.84 3.24
CA LEU A 14 -6.29 -6.46 2.50
C LEU A 14 -5.14 -5.46 2.24
N TYR A 15 -5.45 -4.20 1.96
CA TYR A 15 -4.45 -3.18 1.66
C TYR A 15 -4.08 -2.31 2.88
N ASP A 16 -4.84 -2.36 3.97
CA ASP A 16 -4.46 -1.86 5.29
C ASP A 16 -3.44 -2.78 6.01
N MET A 17 -2.98 -2.37 7.20
CA MET A 17 -2.13 -3.14 8.11
C MET A 17 -2.90 -4.12 9.01
N ARG A 18 -4.21 -4.31 8.78
CA ARG A 18 -5.07 -5.30 9.47
C ARG A 18 -5.12 -5.12 10.98
N LEU A 19 -5.05 -3.89 11.47
CA LEU A 19 -5.14 -3.61 12.90
C LEU A 19 -6.47 -4.10 13.49
N ARG A 20 -7.57 -4.09 12.72
CA ARG A 20 -8.87 -4.65 13.11
C ARG A 20 -8.86 -6.18 13.30
N CYS A 21 -7.95 -6.90 12.63
CA CYS A 21 -7.76 -8.34 12.83
C CYS A 21 -6.83 -8.66 14.00
N SER A 22 -6.29 -7.65 14.70
CA SER A 22 -5.50 -7.88 15.90
C SER A 22 -6.46 -8.32 17.00
N TYR A 23 -6.54 -9.62 17.30
CA TYR A 23 -7.32 -10.18 18.41
C TYR A 23 -6.76 -9.82 19.81
N SER A 24 -6.14 -8.64 19.96
CA SER A 24 -5.52 -8.23 21.22
C SER A 24 -6.54 -7.51 22.10
N CYS A 25 -6.73 -8.00 23.33
CA CYS A 25 -7.66 -7.41 24.30
C CYS A 25 -7.06 -6.27 25.14
N SER A 26 -5.74 -6.03 25.11
CA SER A 26 -5.10 -5.00 25.92
C SER A 26 -4.81 -3.72 25.14
N ALA A 27 -5.18 -2.58 25.73
CA ALA A 27 -4.98 -1.25 25.13
C ALA A 27 -3.50 -0.93 24.86
N GLU A 28 -2.60 -1.33 25.76
CA GLU A 28 -1.15 -1.13 25.59
C GLU A 28 -0.59 -1.87 24.37
N ARG A 29 -1.06 -3.10 24.12
CA ARG A 29 -0.62 -3.88 22.96
C ARG A 29 -1.16 -3.27 21.67
N MET A 30 -2.40 -2.77 21.69
CA MET A 30 -2.99 -2.05 20.57
C MET A 30 -2.24 -0.75 20.24
N LEU A 31 -1.80 0.01 21.24
CA LEU A 31 -0.98 1.22 21.05
C LEU A 31 0.39 0.91 20.42
N LYS A 32 1.06 -0.16 20.87
CA LYS A 32 2.34 -0.57 20.28
C LYS A 32 2.18 -1.07 18.85
N LEU A 33 1.11 -1.83 18.58
CA LEU A 33 0.80 -2.32 17.23
C LEU A 33 0.39 -1.17 16.29
N SER A 34 -0.38 -0.20 16.75
CA SER A 34 -0.76 0.97 15.94
C SER A 34 0.46 1.83 15.61
N LEU A 35 1.38 2.01 16.57
CA LEU A 35 2.65 2.69 16.32
C LEU A 35 3.50 1.96 15.27
N LEU A 36 3.65 0.64 15.39
CA LEU A 36 4.40 -0.15 14.41
C LEU A 36 3.75 -0.10 13.02
N ALA A 37 2.42 -0.15 12.98
CA ALA A 37 1.66 -0.04 11.74
C ALA A 37 1.82 1.32 11.07
N THR A 38 1.80 2.44 11.81
CA THR A 38 2.00 3.77 11.22
C THR A 38 3.41 3.93 10.65
N PHE A 39 4.45 3.46 11.35
CA PHE A 39 5.81 3.44 10.80
C PHE A 39 5.92 2.62 9.52
N SER A 40 5.36 1.41 9.52
CA SER A 40 5.36 0.53 8.36
C SER A 40 4.62 1.16 7.17
N THR A 41 3.48 1.82 7.42
CA THR A 41 2.68 2.51 6.40
C THR A 41 3.46 3.67 5.78
N ILE A 42 4.17 4.47 6.57
CA ILE A 42 5.01 5.57 6.07
C ILE A 42 6.12 5.04 5.15
N VAL A 43 6.80 3.97 5.55
CA VAL A 43 7.86 3.34 4.74
C VAL A 43 7.30 2.80 3.42
N LEU A 44 6.17 2.10 3.45
CA LEU A 44 5.51 1.63 2.23
C LEU A 44 5.10 2.79 1.32
N TRP A 45 4.64 3.89 1.89
CA TRP A 45 4.23 5.08 1.14
C TRP A 45 5.42 5.71 0.41
N MET A 46 6.57 5.85 1.08
CA MET A 46 7.83 6.28 0.46
C MET A 46 8.26 5.36 -0.69
N LEU A 47 8.15 4.04 -0.50
CA LEU A 47 8.52 3.07 -1.52
C LEU A 47 7.60 3.14 -2.75
N GLY A 48 6.29 3.32 -2.51
CA GLY A 48 5.30 3.54 -3.57
C GLY A 48 5.54 4.83 -4.34
N TYR A 49 5.91 5.92 -3.65
CA TYR A 49 6.27 7.20 -4.27
C TYR A 49 7.51 7.07 -5.16
N LEU A 50 8.57 6.44 -4.66
CA LEU A 50 9.79 6.19 -5.44
C LEU A 50 9.52 5.33 -6.68
N ALA A 51 8.67 4.31 -6.53
CA ALA A 51 8.29 3.44 -7.62
C ALA A 51 7.45 4.13 -8.70
N GLU A 52 6.58 5.05 -8.27
CA GLU A 52 5.77 5.86 -9.17
C GLU A 52 6.66 6.79 -10.00
N ASN A 53 7.62 7.48 -9.36
CA ASN A 53 8.64 8.29 -10.02
C ASN A 53 9.48 7.50 -11.03
N LYS A 54 9.71 6.20 -10.79
CA LYS A 54 10.40 5.30 -11.74
C LYS A 54 9.49 4.74 -12.85
N GLY A 55 8.20 5.10 -12.88
CA GLY A 55 7.25 4.65 -13.91
C GLY A 55 6.80 3.19 -13.77
N LEU A 56 7.12 2.51 -12.66
CA LEU A 56 6.78 1.09 -12.45
C LEU A 56 5.26 0.87 -12.31
N HIS A 57 4.52 1.93 -11.99
CA HIS A 57 3.05 1.92 -11.90
C HIS A 57 2.38 1.51 -13.23
N LEU A 58 3.02 1.78 -14.38
CA LEU A 58 2.50 1.45 -15.71
C LEU A 58 2.54 -0.06 -16.03
N ARG A 59 3.41 -0.82 -15.38
CA ARG A 59 3.48 -2.29 -15.52
C ARG A 59 2.42 -3.01 -14.69
N ASN A 60 2.03 -2.41 -13.57
CA ASN A 60 1.02 -2.97 -12.67
C ASN A 60 -0.40 -2.57 -13.06
N GLN A 61 -0.56 -1.72 -14.07
CA GLN A 61 -1.86 -1.26 -14.54
C GLN A 61 -2.43 -2.24 -15.57
N ALA A 62 -3.52 -2.92 -15.20
CA ALA A 62 -4.28 -3.79 -16.11
C ALA A 62 -5.17 -3.00 -17.10
N ASN A 63 -5.28 -1.69 -16.93
CA ASN A 63 -6.19 -0.84 -17.70
C ASN A 63 -5.48 -0.22 -18.91
N SER A 64 -6.08 -0.29 -20.11
CA SER A 64 -5.53 0.30 -21.36
C SER A 64 -5.32 1.82 -21.29
N ILE A 65 -6.08 2.51 -20.43
CA ILE A 65 -5.98 3.98 -20.26
C ILE A 65 -4.91 4.29 -19.21
N LYS A 66 -3.67 4.46 -19.68
CA LYS A 66 -2.49 4.77 -18.85
C LYS A 66 -2.49 6.20 -18.27
N SER A 67 -3.41 7.06 -18.67
CA SER A 67 -3.51 8.44 -18.17
C SER A 67 -4.19 8.54 -16.80
N ARG A 68 -4.88 7.48 -16.34
CA ARG A 68 -5.60 7.49 -15.06
C ARG A 68 -4.91 6.59 -14.07
N TRP A 69 -4.42 7.17 -12.99
CA TRP A 69 -3.93 6.39 -11.85
C TRP A 69 -5.07 5.65 -11.15
N ALA A 70 -4.95 4.34 -11.14
CA ALA A 70 -5.93 3.43 -10.56
C ALA A 70 -5.44 2.71 -9.29
N ILE A 71 -4.16 2.81 -8.94
CA ILE A 71 -3.52 2.03 -7.86
C ILE A 71 -2.95 3.01 -6.83
N SER A 72 -3.17 2.79 -5.53
CA SER A 72 -2.52 3.60 -4.49
C SER A 72 -1.03 3.27 -4.33
N TYR A 73 -0.31 4.17 -3.67
CA TYR A 73 1.11 3.95 -3.32
C TYR A 73 1.33 2.71 -2.47
N LEU A 74 0.42 2.41 -1.54
CA LEU A 74 0.50 1.24 -0.67
C LEU A 74 0.40 -0.05 -1.49
N THR A 75 -0.58 -0.11 -2.40
CA THR A 75 -0.81 -1.28 -3.24
C THR A 75 0.32 -1.45 -4.27
N LEU A 76 0.82 -0.34 -4.83
CA LEU A 76 1.99 -0.36 -5.70
C LEU A 76 3.24 -0.88 -4.97
N ALA A 77 3.51 -0.36 -3.77
CA ALA A 77 4.64 -0.78 -2.95
C ALA A 77 4.55 -2.26 -2.56
N LYS A 78 3.37 -2.73 -2.12
CA LYS A 78 3.13 -4.15 -1.80
C LYS A 78 3.36 -5.05 -3.01
N ASN A 79 2.88 -4.64 -4.20
CA ASN A 79 3.09 -5.41 -5.42
C ASN A 79 4.57 -5.47 -5.82
N ILE A 80 5.30 -4.37 -5.66
CA ILE A 80 6.74 -4.33 -5.93
C ILE A 80 7.49 -5.22 -4.95
N LEU A 81 7.13 -5.22 -3.67
CA LEU A 81 7.74 -6.12 -2.69
C LEU A 81 7.44 -7.59 -3.01
N ARG A 82 6.21 -7.90 -3.43
CA ARG A 82 5.77 -9.26 -3.80
C ARG A 82 6.46 -9.77 -5.07
N HIS A 83 6.75 -8.87 -6.01
CA HIS A 83 7.39 -9.19 -7.28
C HIS A 83 8.84 -8.72 -7.36
N PHE A 84 9.47 -8.41 -6.21
CA PHE A 84 10.81 -7.82 -6.15
C PHE A 84 11.87 -8.71 -6.82
N SER A 85 11.72 -10.03 -6.71
CA SER A 85 12.56 -11.03 -7.38
C SER A 85 12.47 -11.02 -8.90
N LEU A 86 11.37 -10.53 -9.48
CA LEU A 86 11.16 -10.42 -10.94
C LEU A 86 11.61 -9.07 -11.51
N ILE A 87 11.82 -8.07 -10.64
CA ILE A 87 12.18 -6.70 -11.04
C ILE A 87 13.70 -6.51 -11.11
N LEU A 88 14.48 -7.34 -10.40
CA LEU A 88 15.94 -7.23 -10.31
C LEU A 88 16.72 -8.05 -11.36
N LYS A 89 16.06 -8.47 -12.45
CA LYS A 89 16.66 -9.20 -13.57
C LYS A 89 16.69 -8.31 -14.81
#